data_AF-A0A1V4VRT3-F1
#
_entry.id   AF-A0A1V4VRT3-F1
#
_cell.length_a   1.000
_cell.length_b   1.000
_cell.length_c   1.000
_cell.angle_alpha   90.00
_cell.angle_beta   90.00
_cell.angle_gamma   90.00
#
_symmetry.space_group_name_H-M   'P 1'
#
loop_
_entity.id
_entity.type
_entity.pdbx_description
1 polymer ?
#
loop_
_entity_poly.entity_id
_entity_poly.type
_entity_poly.pdbx_seq_one_letter_code
_entity_poly.pdbx_strand_id
1 'polypeptide(L)'
;MDDNKVLEAVELLKKADAALREVVSVLQIYKGVGDKIIKVHVSGLRDLEKVPGEVEFVPWNCEGSEYDQEARKYCGGVMFFCLIGGEEEDIAEDL
;
A
#
# COMPACT_ATOMS: atom_id res chain seq x y z
N MET A 1 -15.21 15.68 32.06
CA MET A 1 -14.32 14.82 31.26
C MET A 1 -13.11 14.60 32.12
N ASP A 2 -12.73 13.35 32.36
CA ASP A 2 -11.67 13.02 33.33
C ASP A 2 -10.31 13.34 32.70
N ASP A 3 -9.60 14.35 33.22
CA ASP A 3 -8.34 14.86 32.67
C ASP A 3 -7.29 13.74 32.51
N ASN A 4 -7.40 12.68 33.31
CA ASN A 4 -6.55 11.50 33.23
C ASN A 4 -6.78 10.69 31.93
N LYS A 5 -8.04 10.59 31.47
CA LYS A 5 -8.38 9.88 30.22
C LYS A 5 -7.90 10.62 28.98
N VAL A 6 -7.82 11.95 29.05
CA VAL A 6 -7.30 12.78 27.96
C VAL A 6 -5.79 12.55 27.81
N LEU A 7 -5.06 12.50 28.92
CA LEU A 7 -3.62 12.19 28.91
C LEU A 7 -3.34 10.77 28.39
N GLU A 8 -4.13 9.79 28.82
CA GLU A 8 -4.02 8.41 28.33
C GLU A 8 -4.26 8.32 26.80
N ALA A 9 -5.28 9.01 26.30
CA ALA A 9 -5.55 9.08 24.86
C ALA A 9 -4.38 9.73 24.08
N VAL A 10 -3.77 10.78 24.62
CA VAL A 10 -2.61 11.44 24.00
C VAL A 10 -1.40 10.52 23.94
N GLU A 11 -1.14 9.74 24.99
CA GLU A 11 -0.04 8.76 24.98
C GLU A 11 -0.26 7.65 23.95
N LEU A 12 -1.49 7.14 23.82
CA LEU A 12 -1.84 6.14 22.83
C LEU A 12 -1.65 6.68 21.40
N LEU A 13 -2.04 7.93 21.15
CA LEU A 13 -1.83 8.58 19.85
C LEU A 13 -0.34 8.73 19.52
N LYS A 14 0.51 9.07 20.50
CA LYS A 14 1.97 9.14 20.30
C LYS A 14 2.57 7.77 19.96
N LYS A 15 2.13 6.72 20.65
CA LYS A 15 2.57 5.34 20.37
C LYS A 15 2.14 4.88 18.99
N ALA A 16 0.90 5.19 18.59
CA ALA A 16 0.39 4.91 17.26
C ALA A 16 1.18 5.66 16.17
N ASP A 17 1.52 6.94 16.37
CA ASP A 17 2.36 7.71 15.44
C ASP A 17 3.76 7.11 15.29
N ALA A 18 4.39 6.70 16.39
CA ALA A 18 5.71 6.06 16.36
C ALA A 18 5.70 4.74 15.58
N ALA A 19 4.74 3.85 15.88
CA ALA A 19 4.57 2.58 15.17
C ALA A 19 4.27 2.81 13.68
N LEU A 20 3.44 3.81 13.36
CA LEU A 20 3.11 4.16 11.98
C LEU A 20 4.34 4.64 11.21
N ARG A 21 5.24 5.43 11.83
CA ARG A 21 6.48 5.89 11.19
C ARG A 21 7.44 4.75 10.86
N GLU A 22 7.55 3.76 11.74
CA GLU A 22 8.38 2.57 11.50
C GLU A 22 7.86 1.76 10.32
N VAL A 23 6.54 1.60 10.21
CA VAL A 23 5.92 0.87 9.09
C VAL A 23 6.02 1.68 7.78
N VAL A 24 5.76 2.99 7.84
CA VAL A 24 5.83 3.90 6.68
C VAL A 24 7.23 3.96 6.07
N SER A 25 8.28 3.95 6.91
CA SER A 25 9.67 4.01 6.44
C SER A 25 10.10 2.72 5.75
N VAL A 26 9.67 1.56 6.25
CA VAL A 26 9.98 0.25 5.68
C VAL A 26 9.20 0.00 4.39
N LEU A 27 7.93 0.40 4.33
CA LEU A 27 7.04 0.15 3.19
C LEU A 27 7.11 1.23 2.10
N GLN A 28 8.04 2.18 2.18
CA GLN A 28 8.19 3.30 1.22
C GLN A 28 6.85 3.99 0.91
N ILE A 29 6.03 4.24 1.93
CA ILE A 29 4.68 4.79 1.75
C ILE A 29 4.80 6.27 1.34
N TYR A 30 4.37 6.58 0.11
CA TYR A 30 4.37 7.96 -0.38
C TYR A 30 3.06 8.65 0.03
N LYS A 31 3.13 9.56 1.01
CA LYS A 31 2.03 10.47 1.30
C LYS A 31 1.99 11.54 0.21
N GLY A 32 1.11 11.36 -0.78
CA GLY A 32 0.86 12.37 -1.80
C GLY A 32 0.36 13.67 -1.16
N VAL A 33 0.98 14.80 -1.48
CA VAL A 33 0.53 16.13 -1.02
C VAL A 33 -0.79 16.48 -1.74
N GLY A 34 -1.91 16.53 -0.99
CA GLY A 34 -3.28 16.90 -1.44
C GLY A 34 -4.36 15.91 -0.95
N ASP A 35 -5.58 15.96 -1.54
CA ASP A 35 -6.68 14.95 -1.43
C ASP A 35 -6.28 13.56 -2.00
N LYS A 36 -5.01 13.21 -1.87
CA LYS A 36 -4.37 12.13 -2.59
C LYS A 36 -4.34 10.89 -1.72
N ILE A 37 -5.02 9.86 -2.23
CA ILE A 37 -4.91 8.47 -1.84
C ILE A 37 -3.46 8.12 -1.48
N ILE A 38 -3.27 7.51 -0.31
CA ILE A 38 -1.96 6.99 0.12
C ILE A 38 -1.63 5.80 -0.77
N LYS A 39 -0.43 5.77 -1.37
CA LYS A 39 0.01 4.69 -2.25
C LYS A 39 1.14 3.90 -1.62
N VAL A 40 1.07 2.58 -1.71
CA VAL A 40 2.06 1.63 -1.20
C VAL A 40 2.45 0.69 -2.34
N HIS A 41 3.71 0.73 -2.75
CA HIS A 41 4.23 -0.22 -3.72
C HIS A 41 4.59 -1.52 -3.02
N VAL A 42 4.10 -2.65 -3.53
CA VAL A 42 4.43 -3.99 -3.05
C VAL A 42 5.25 -4.73 -4.09
N SER A 43 6.01 -5.74 -3.67
CA SER A 43 7.01 -6.39 -4.53
C SER A 43 6.42 -7.24 -5.66
N GLY A 44 5.14 -7.63 -5.60
CA GLY A 44 4.47 -8.39 -6.65
C GLY A 44 3.08 -8.87 -6.23
N LEU A 45 2.42 -9.63 -7.11
CA LEU A 45 1.04 -10.08 -6.92
C LEU A 45 0.84 -10.90 -5.64
N ARG A 46 1.79 -11.77 -5.29
CA ARG A 46 1.74 -12.60 -4.05
C ARG A 46 1.64 -11.76 -2.77
N ASP A 47 2.23 -10.58 -2.75
CA ASP A 47 2.11 -9.67 -1.60
C ASP A 47 0.82 -8.86 -1.65
N LEU A 48 0.34 -8.56 -2.87
CA LEU A 48 -0.94 -7.88 -3.07
C LEU A 48 -2.15 -8.76 -2.70
N GLU A 49 -2.05 -10.08 -2.87
CA GLU A 49 -3.08 -11.04 -2.45
C GLU A 49 -3.35 -11.01 -0.95
N LYS A 50 -2.32 -10.74 -0.14
CA LYS A 50 -2.43 -10.63 1.33
C LYS A 50 -3.20 -9.39 1.77
N VAL A 51 -3.37 -8.41 0.88
CA VAL A 51 -4.15 -7.20 1.15
C VAL A 51 -5.64 -7.50 0.94
N PRO A 52 -6.52 -7.22 1.93
CA PRO A 52 -7.96 -7.37 1.77
C PRO A 52 -8.50 -6.54 0.60
N GLY A 53 -9.53 -7.07 -0.06
CA GLY A 53 -10.21 -6.41 -1.17
C GLY A 53 -9.97 -7.09 -2.52
N GLU A 54 -10.69 -6.60 -3.52
CA GLU A 54 -10.60 -7.08 -4.90
C GLU A 54 -9.43 -6.42 -5.62
N VAL A 55 -8.74 -7.21 -6.45
CA VAL A 55 -7.66 -6.70 -7.29
C VAL A 55 -8.23 -6.08 -8.56
N GLU A 56 -7.74 -4.90 -8.90
CA GLU A 56 -8.03 -4.21 -10.15
C GLU A 56 -6.74 -4.17 -10.97
N PHE A 57 -6.83 -4.56 -12.24
CA PHE A 57 -5.74 -4.41 -13.20
C PHE A 57 -6.01 -3.22 -14.10
N VAL A 58 -5.09 -2.28 -14.15
CA VAL A 58 -5.19 -1.09 -15.01
C VAL A 58 -3.99 -0.99 -15.95
N PRO A 59 -4.17 -0.55 -17.21
CA PRO A 59 -3.05 -0.36 -18.13
C PRO A 59 -2.04 0.65 -17.58
N TRP A 60 -0.76 0.30 -17.65
CA TRP A 60 0.33 1.20 -17.25
C TRP A 60 0.95 1.85 -18.50
N ASN A 61 0.51 3.08 -18.78
CA ASN A 61 0.91 3.79 -20.00
C ASN A 61 2.07 4.77 -19.76
N CYS A 62 3.17 4.28 -19.18
CA CYS A 62 4.38 5.08 -19.03
C CYS A 62 5.37 4.78 -20.17
N GLU A 63 5.67 5.76 -21.01
CA GLU A 63 6.61 5.59 -22.13
C GLU A 63 8.00 5.18 -21.62
N GLY A 64 8.55 4.11 -22.20
CA GLY A 64 9.87 3.57 -21.82
C GLY A 64 9.88 2.68 -20.57
N SER A 65 8.70 2.35 -20.03
CA SER A 65 8.53 1.37 -18.96
C SER A 65 8.60 -0.06 -19.51
N GLU A 66 9.17 -0.99 -18.73
CA GLU A 66 9.10 -2.44 -18.97
C GLU A 66 7.76 -3.06 -18.52
N TYR A 67 6.94 -2.26 -17.82
CA TYR A 67 5.66 -2.65 -17.25
C TYR A 67 4.48 -2.25 -18.15
N ASP A 68 3.53 -3.16 -18.33
CA ASP A 68 2.33 -2.99 -19.14
C ASP A 68 1.06 -2.78 -18.30
N GLN A 69 1.08 -3.23 -17.04
CA GLN A 69 -0.08 -3.18 -16.14
C GLN A 69 0.30 -2.77 -14.71
N GLU A 70 -0.63 -2.09 -14.03
CA GLU A 70 -0.63 -1.87 -12.58
C GLU A 70 -1.75 -2.74 -11.99
N ALA A 71 -1.39 -3.67 -11.11
CA ALA A 71 -2.35 -4.36 -10.27
C ALA A 71 -2.48 -3.61 -8.94
N ARG A 72 -3.71 -3.31 -8.51
CA ARG A 72 -3.95 -2.52 -7.29
C ARG A 72 -5.13 -3.00 -6.47
N LYS A 73 -5.07 -2.74 -5.16
CA LYS A 73 -6.16 -2.94 -4.19
C LYS A 73 -6.32 -1.72 -3.31
N TYR A 74 -7.57 -1.45 -2.92
CA TYR A 74 -7.90 -0.38 -1.98
C TYR A 74 -8.34 -0.97 -0.65
N CYS A 75 -7.62 -0.64 0.42
CA CYS A 75 -7.96 -1.06 1.78
C CYS A 75 -7.80 0.12 2.73
N GLY A 76 -8.89 0.52 3.40
CA GLY A 76 -8.85 1.57 4.42
C GLY A 76 -8.36 2.93 3.92
N GLY A 77 -8.65 3.31 2.68
CA GLY A 77 -8.19 4.57 2.07
C GLY A 77 -6.74 4.56 1.57
N VAL A 78 -6.09 3.40 1.60
CA VAL A 78 -4.74 3.17 1.06
C VAL A 78 -4.83 2.31 -0.19
N MET A 79 -4.12 2.70 -1.24
CA MET A 79 -3.95 1.94 -2.47
C MET A 79 -2.63 1.18 -2.42
N PHE A 80 -2.71 -0.14 -2.40
CA PHE A 80 -1.56 -1.03 -2.55
C PHE A 80 -1.45 -1.42 -4.02
N PHE A 81 -0.26 -1.39 -4.60
CA PHE A 81 -0.08 -1.70 -6.03
C PHE A 81 1.27 -2.34 -6.34
N CYS A 82 1.33 -3.12 -7.41
CA CYS A 82 2.56 -3.57 -8.06
C CYS A 82 2.45 -3.40 -9.57
N LEU A 83 3.60 -3.25 -10.23
CA LEU A 83 3.69 -3.16 -11.68
C LEU A 83 4.00 -4.55 -12.27
N ILE A 84 3.36 -4.88 -13.39
CA ILE A 84 3.47 -6.18 -14.07
C ILE A 84 3.99 -5.92 -15.48
N GLY A 85 5.08 -6.61 -15.84
CA GLY A 85 5.69 -6.56 -17.16
C GLY A 85 5.16 -7.62 -18.11
N GLY A 86 5.31 -7.39 -19.42
CA GLY A 86 4.86 -8.29 -20.47
C GLY A 86 5.59 -9.64 -20.55
N GLU A 87 6.60 -9.88 -19.70
CA GLU A 87 7.37 -11.13 -19.62
C GLU A 87 7.25 -11.84 -18.24
N GLU A 88 6.12 -11.73 -17.54
CA GLU A 88 5.74 -12.70 -16.50
C GLU A 88 4.78 -13.77 -17.07
N GLU A 89 5.24 -14.52 -18.09
CA GLU A 89 4.88 -15.94 -18.19
C GLU A 89 5.64 -16.67 -17.05
N ASP A 90 5.03 -17.64 -16.37
CA ASP A 90 5.63 -18.53 -15.35
C ASP A 90 5.65 -18.11 -13.86
N ILE A 91 4.49 -17.81 -13.23
CA ILE A 91 4.26 -18.24 -11.82
C ILE A 91 2.78 -18.58 -11.55
N ALA A 92 2.18 -19.40 -12.42
CA ALA A 92 0.86 -20.01 -12.17
C ALA A 92 0.88 -21.55 -12.33
N GLU A 93 2.05 -22.18 -12.28
CA GLU A 93 2.18 -23.63 -12.15
C GLU A 93 3.03 -23.94 -10.92
N ASP A 94 2.36 -24.04 -9.77
CA ASP A 94 2.70 -24.97 -8.68
C ASP A 94 1.55 -24.89 -7.65
N LEU A 95 0.41 -25.45 -8.05
CA LEU A 95 -0.69 -25.90 -7.19
C LEU A 95 -0.56 -27.40 -6.96
#